data_AF-A0A3N6ZNH3-F1
#
_entry.id   AF-A0A3N6ZNH3-F1
#
_cell.length_a   1.000
_cell.length_b   1.000
_cell.length_c   1.000
_cell.angle_alpha   90.00
_cell.angle_beta   90.00
_cell.angle_gamma   90.00
#
_symmetry.space_group_name_H-M   'P 1'
#
loop_
_entity.id
_entity.type
_entity.pdbx_description
1 polymer ?
#
loop_
_entity_poly.entity_id
_entity_poly.type
_entity_poly.pdbx_seq_one_letter_code
_entity_poly.pdbx_strand_id
1 'polypeptide(L)'
;MGCQLSFAQKATSPKAPACRDAKVHGKLVSIDKEWEDKKYKLVYFNSENIPSKAMIPFKIDVVQGETYQVNYVVGAHASKYQLDVVDNNVKNVVREKGKGDKQNIAVVSKQFTAATTGVYMVVFSQQTKEDNCVAISVLKK
;
A
#
# COMPACT_ATOMS: atom_id res chain seq x y z
N MET A 1 31.23 29.49 -31.78
CA MET A 1 30.95 28.06 -31.98
C MET A 1 30.27 27.55 -30.72
N GLY A 2 28.95 27.37 -30.78
CA GLY A 2 28.18 26.78 -29.69
C GLY A 2 28.21 25.26 -29.78
N CYS A 3 28.20 24.60 -28.63
CA CYS A 3 27.77 23.22 -28.53
C CYS A 3 26.87 23.12 -27.29
N GLN A 4 25.56 23.27 -27.53
CA GLN A 4 24.53 22.73 -26.66
C GLN A 4 24.50 21.22 -26.90
N LEU A 5 24.61 20.41 -25.85
CA LEU A 5 24.01 19.08 -25.82
C LEU A 5 23.35 18.88 -24.44
N SER A 6 22.04 19.12 -24.45
CA SER A 6 21.09 18.55 -23.49
C SER A 6 21.06 17.03 -23.69
N PHE A 7 20.81 16.25 -22.64
CA PHE A 7 19.72 15.26 -22.57
C PHE A 7 19.58 14.76 -21.13
N ALA A 8 18.51 15.20 -20.47
CA ALA A 8 17.97 14.57 -19.29
C ALA A 8 17.38 13.19 -19.67
N GLN A 9 17.71 12.15 -18.90
CA GLN A 9 16.93 10.92 -18.86
C GLN A 9 16.34 10.79 -17.46
N LYS A 10 15.13 11.33 -17.29
CA LYS A 10 14.25 11.00 -16.19
C LYS A 10 13.83 9.55 -16.43
N ALA A 11 14.46 8.60 -15.75
CA ALA A 11 14.04 7.21 -15.75
C ALA A 11 12.67 7.14 -15.07
N THR A 12 11.59 7.33 -15.84
CA THR A 12 10.27 6.86 -15.45
C THR A 12 10.32 5.35 -15.58
N SER A 13 10.64 4.66 -14.48
CA SER A 13 10.45 3.21 -14.39
C SER A 13 9.07 2.87 -14.94
N PRO A 14 8.96 1.92 -15.88
CA PRO A 14 7.65 1.49 -16.37
C PRO A 14 6.82 1.09 -15.16
N LYS A 15 5.62 1.67 -15.01
CA LYS A 15 4.65 1.20 -14.02
C LYS A 15 4.51 -0.31 -14.24
N ALA A 16 4.84 -1.10 -13.23
CA ALA A 16 4.61 -2.53 -13.27
C ALA A 16 3.15 -2.76 -13.67
N PRO A 17 2.84 -3.76 -14.50
CA PRO A 17 1.48 -4.01 -14.95
C PRO A 17 0.56 -4.11 -13.72
N ALA A 18 -0.60 -3.46 -13.81
CA ALA A 18 -1.62 -3.53 -12.77
C ALA A 18 -1.91 -5.00 -12.45
N CYS A 19 -2.05 -5.32 -11.17
CA CYS A 19 -2.36 -6.68 -10.78
C CYS A 19 -3.71 -7.10 -11.39
N ARG A 20 -3.78 -8.31 -11.97
CA ARG A 20 -5.01 -8.91 -12.53
C ARG A 20 -5.59 -10.04 -11.67
N ASP A 21 -5.08 -10.26 -10.46
CA ASP A 21 -5.65 -11.24 -9.54
C ASP A 21 -6.98 -10.74 -8.97
N ALA A 22 -8.06 -11.21 -9.58
CA ALA A 22 -9.43 -10.89 -9.19
C ALA A 22 -9.75 -11.31 -7.74
N LYS A 23 -9.05 -12.30 -7.16
CA LYS A 23 -9.27 -12.72 -5.78
C LYS A 23 -8.71 -11.68 -4.80
N VAL A 24 -7.53 -11.14 -5.08
CA VAL A 24 -6.92 -10.07 -4.26
C VAL A 24 -7.78 -8.82 -4.29
N HIS A 25 -8.18 -8.37 -5.49
CA HIS A 25 -9.05 -7.20 -5.65
C HIS A 25 -10.42 -7.41 -4.98
N GLY A 26 -11.10 -8.53 -5.30
CA GLY A 26 -12.41 -8.83 -4.75
C GLY A 26 -12.41 -8.96 -3.22
N LYS A 27 -11.33 -9.50 -2.65
CA LYS A 27 -11.17 -9.59 -1.19
C LYS A 27 -11.04 -8.21 -0.55
N LEU A 28 -10.27 -7.29 -1.15
CA LEU A 28 -10.15 -5.93 -0.64
C LEU A 28 -11.50 -5.19 -0.69
N VAL A 29 -12.20 -5.26 -1.83
CA VAL A 29 -13.54 -4.65 -1.98
C VAL A 29 -14.53 -5.21 -0.95
N SER A 30 -14.46 -6.51 -0.66
CA SER A 30 -15.31 -7.11 0.38
C SER A 30 -15.02 -6.53 1.77
N ILE A 31 -13.75 -6.34 2.12
CA ILE A 31 -13.35 -5.76 3.41
C ILE A 31 -13.78 -4.29 3.48
N ASP A 32 -13.60 -3.54 2.40
CA ASP A 32 -13.94 -2.12 2.35
C ASP A 32 -15.44 -1.90 2.57
N LYS A 33 -16.30 -2.74 2.00
CA LYS A 33 -17.76 -2.70 2.25
C LYS A 33 -18.10 -2.85 3.74
N GLU A 34 -17.43 -3.75 4.46
CA GLU A 34 -17.64 -3.92 5.91
C GLU A 34 -17.26 -2.66 6.72
N TRP A 35 -16.35 -1.82 6.21
CA TRP A 35 -15.97 -0.56 6.82
C TRP A 35 -16.86 0.61 6.40
N GLU A 36 -17.33 0.61 5.16
CA GLU A 36 -18.34 1.55 4.67
C GLU A 36 -19.65 1.42 5.46
N ASP A 37 -20.06 0.21 5.81
CA ASP A 37 -21.20 -0.05 6.70
C ASP A 37 -21.00 0.58 8.09
N LYS A 38 -19.75 0.71 8.55
CA LYS A 38 -19.34 1.39 9.79
C LYS A 38 -19.12 2.90 9.60
N LYS A 39 -19.59 3.46 8.49
CA LYS A 39 -19.52 4.89 8.12
C LYS A 39 -18.13 5.41 7.80
N TYR A 40 -17.16 4.53 7.51
CA TYR A 40 -15.91 4.97 6.91
C TYR A 40 -16.12 5.27 5.42
N LYS A 41 -15.33 6.20 4.87
CA LYS A 41 -15.34 6.58 3.45
C LYS A 41 -14.00 6.24 2.82
N LEU A 42 -14.03 5.56 1.67
CA LEU A 42 -12.82 5.27 0.89
C LEU A 42 -12.15 6.57 0.43
N VAL A 43 -10.88 6.75 0.78
CA VAL A 43 -10.06 7.92 0.39
C VAL A 43 -8.88 7.53 -0.49
N TYR A 44 -8.48 6.25 -0.49
CA TYR A 44 -7.42 5.74 -1.34
C TYR A 44 -7.68 4.29 -1.69
N PHE A 45 -7.39 3.91 -2.93
CA PHE A 45 -7.45 2.53 -3.40
C PHE A 45 -6.39 2.33 -4.49
N ASN A 46 -5.62 1.25 -4.40
CA ASN A 46 -4.70 0.85 -5.46
C ASN A 46 -4.51 -0.67 -5.46
N SER A 47 -4.17 -1.22 -6.62
CA SER A 47 -3.71 -2.59 -6.76
C SER A 47 -2.64 -2.70 -7.83
N GLU A 48 -1.53 -3.34 -7.49
CA GLU A 48 -0.39 -3.46 -8.37
C GLU A 48 0.40 -4.74 -8.12
N ASN A 49 1.24 -5.10 -9.07
CA ASN A 49 2.19 -6.18 -8.90
C ASN A 49 3.46 -5.63 -8.25
N ILE A 50 3.79 -6.12 -7.06
CA ILE A 50 4.97 -5.73 -6.31
C ILE A 50 6.11 -6.68 -6.67
N PRO A 51 7.25 -6.18 -7.15
CA PRO A 51 8.37 -7.06 -7.48
C PRO A 51 8.94 -7.81 -6.27
N SER A 52 9.57 -8.94 -6.55
CA SER A 52 10.34 -9.70 -5.56
C SER A 52 11.34 -8.81 -4.81
N LYS A 53 11.36 -8.90 -3.48
CA LYS A 53 12.24 -8.12 -2.58
C LYS A 53 12.10 -6.59 -2.70
N ALA A 54 10.95 -6.09 -3.15
CA ALA A 54 10.71 -4.66 -3.29
C ALA A 54 10.06 -4.03 -2.05
N MET A 55 10.17 -2.70 -2.00
CA MET A 55 9.45 -1.81 -1.10
C MET A 55 8.72 -0.77 -1.94
N ILE A 56 7.42 -0.59 -1.71
CA ILE A 56 6.59 0.38 -2.45
C ILE A 56 5.88 1.30 -1.46
N PRO A 57 6.12 2.62 -1.54
CA PRO A 57 5.42 3.61 -0.73
C PRO A 57 4.16 4.15 -1.43
N PHE A 58 3.09 4.30 -0.66
CA PHE A 58 1.85 4.95 -1.05
C PHE A 58 1.66 6.23 -0.23
N LYS A 59 1.49 7.37 -0.91
CA LYS A 59 1.24 8.64 -0.25
C LYS A 59 -0.25 8.81 0.00
N ILE A 60 -0.61 9.17 1.23
CA ILE A 60 -1.98 9.45 1.63
C ILE A 60 -2.05 10.80 2.33
N ASP A 61 -2.99 11.63 1.92
CA ASP A 61 -3.29 12.89 2.63
C ASP A 61 -4.15 12.58 3.86
N VAL A 62 -3.71 13.05 5.01
CA VAL A 62 -4.41 12.86 6.29
C VAL A 62 -4.69 14.18 6.99
N VAL A 63 -5.73 14.18 7.82
CA VAL A 63 -6.17 15.32 8.63
C VAL A 63 -6.01 14.95 10.10
N GLN A 64 -5.40 15.83 10.88
CA GLN A 64 -5.20 15.64 12.31
C GLN A 64 -6.50 15.29 13.05
N GLY A 65 -6.43 14.30 13.93
CA GLY A 65 -7.55 13.83 14.75
C GLY A 65 -8.49 12.86 14.03
N GLU A 66 -8.42 12.76 12.71
CA GLU A 66 -9.22 11.79 11.95
C GLU A 66 -8.68 10.38 12.13
N THR A 67 -9.60 9.41 12.18
CA THR A 67 -9.28 7.98 12.25
C THR A 67 -9.33 7.36 10.87
N TYR A 68 -8.28 6.62 10.54
CA TYR A 68 -8.12 5.94 9.26
C TYR A 68 -8.04 4.44 9.46
N GLN A 69 -8.65 3.70 8.54
CA GLN A 69 -8.52 2.25 8.39
C GLN A 69 -7.66 1.97 7.16
N VAL A 70 -6.55 1.26 7.34
CA VAL A 70 -5.75 0.73 6.23
C VAL A 70 -6.06 -0.75 6.08
N ASN A 71 -6.49 -1.14 4.89
CA ASN A 71 -6.62 -2.55 4.52
C ASN A 71 -5.59 -2.88 3.45
N TYR A 72 -4.98 -4.04 3.60
CA TYR A 72 -3.94 -4.52 2.73
C TYR A 72 -4.15 -6.01 2.46
N VAL A 73 -4.25 -6.37 1.19
CA VAL A 73 -4.48 -7.76 0.75
C VAL A 73 -3.30 -8.20 -0.07
N VAL A 74 -2.62 -9.24 0.39
CA VAL A 74 -1.36 -9.73 -0.17
C VAL A 74 -1.62 -11.07 -0.83
N GLY A 75 -1.25 -11.21 -2.10
CA GLY A 75 -1.36 -12.45 -2.86
C GLY A 75 -0.57 -13.60 -2.24
N ALA A 76 -0.88 -14.82 -2.64
CA ALA A 76 -0.38 -16.05 -2.01
C ALA A 76 1.15 -16.17 -2.03
N HIS A 77 1.84 -15.56 -3.00
CA HIS A 77 3.29 -15.71 -3.16
C HIS A 77 4.13 -14.97 -2.08
N ALA A 78 3.49 -14.21 -1.19
CA ALA A 78 4.19 -13.54 -0.09
C ALA A 78 4.63 -14.50 1.04
N SER A 79 5.92 -14.79 1.13
CA SER A 79 6.48 -15.54 2.26
C SER A 79 6.70 -14.70 3.53
N LYS A 80 7.14 -13.46 3.39
CA LYS A 80 7.34 -12.51 4.48
C LYS A 80 7.00 -11.12 3.97
N TYR A 81 6.26 -10.35 4.75
CA TYR A 81 5.88 -9.01 4.38
C TYR A 81 5.77 -8.10 5.59
N GLN A 82 5.82 -6.80 5.34
CA GLN A 82 5.68 -5.77 6.35
C GLN A 82 4.91 -4.59 5.77
N LEU A 83 3.98 -4.07 6.57
CA LEU A 83 3.25 -2.84 6.30
C LEU A 83 3.61 -1.83 7.39
N ASP A 84 4.10 -0.67 7.00
CA ASP A 84 4.30 0.47 7.89
C ASP A 84 3.38 1.61 7.47
N VAL A 85 2.88 2.37 8.44
CA VAL A 85 2.34 3.71 8.20
C VAL A 85 3.27 4.68 8.90
N VAL A 86 3.83 5.61 8.13
CA VAL A 86 4.86 6.56 8.56
C VAL A 86 4.29 7.96 8.47
N ASP A 87 4.38 8.72 9.56
CA ASP A 87 3.95 10.12 9.58
C ASP A 87 4.94 11.07 8.89
N ASN A 88 4.59 12.35 8.86
CA ASN A 88 5.41 13.41 8.26
C ASN A 88 6.74 13.66 8.99
N ASN A 89 6.92 13.12 10.20
CA ASN A 89 8.17 13.20 10.99
C ASN A 89 8.98 11.90 10.92
N VAL A 90 8.65 10.99 9.99
CA VAL A 90 9.32 9.70 9.80
C VAL A 90 9.11 8.75 11.00
N LYS A 91 8.06 8.96 11.79
CA LYS A 91 7.68 8.07 12.89
C LYS A 91 6.70 7.00 12.37
N ASN A 92 6.96 5.75 12.72
CA ASN A 92 6.03 4.65 12.44
C ASN A 92 4.84 4.74 13.40
N VAL A 93 3.65 4.99 12.87
CA VAL A 93 2.38 4.98 13.64
C VAL A 93 1.68 3.62 13.57
N VAL A 94 1.95 2.85 12.52
CA VAL A 94 1.58 1.44 12.40
C VAL A 94 2.78 0.67 11.88
N ARG A 95 3.00 -0.53 12.41
CA ARG A 95 3.94 -1.51 11.89
C ARG A 95 3.36 -2.90 12.07
N GLU A 96 3.07 -3.57 10.97
CA GLU A 96 2.60 -4.96 10.97
C GLU A 96 3.59 -5.81 10.17
N LYS A 97 4.00 -6.95 10.72
CA LYS A 97 4.81 -7.95 10.03
C LYS A 97 4.01 -9.22 9.89
N GLY A 98 4.04 -9.83 8.72
CA GLY A 98 3.38 -11.11 8.47
C GLY A 98 4.25 -12.10 7.72
N LYS A 99 3.83 -13.37 7.79
CA LYS A 99 4.38 -14.47 7.02
C LYS A 99 3.20 -15.15 6.32
N GLY A 100 3.28 -15.32 5.01
CA GLY A 100 2.29 -16.12 4.28
C GLY A 100 2.72 -17.58 4.17
N ASP A 101 1.76 -18.43 3.83
CA ASP A 101 1.91 -19.89 3.75
C ASP A 101 1.96 -20.41 2.30
N LYS A 102 2.12 -19.50 1.32
CA LYS A 102 2.16 -19.78 -0.13
C LYS A 102 0.87 -20.32 -0.75
N GLN A 103 -0.20 -20.46 0.02
CA GLN A 103 -1.47 -21.04 -0.45
C GLN A 103 -2.63 -20.08 -0.25
N ASN A 104 -2.55 -19.22 0.77
CA ASN A 104 -3.61 -18.31 1.14
C ASN A 104 -3.24 -16.85 0.88
N ILE A 105 -4.27 -16.06 0.53
CA ILE A 105 -4.19 -14.60 0.52
C ILE A 105 -4.11 -14.13 1.97
N ALA A 106 -3.17 -13.25 2.26
CA ALA A 106 -3.07 -12.63 3.58
C ALA A 106 -3.79 -11.28 3.61
N VAL A 107 -4.38 -10.95 4.75
CA VAL A 107 -5.09 -9.69 4.98
C VAL A 107 -4.48 -9.00 6.19
N VAL A 108 -4.18 -7.71 6.04
CA VAL A 108 -3.82 -6.83 7.14
C VAL A 108 -4.86 -5.72 7.19
N SER A 109 -5.49 -5.55 8.35
CA SER A 109 -6.45 -4.48 8.61
C SER A 109 -6.05 -3.79 9.90
N LYS A 110 -5.69 -2.51 9.82
CA LYS A 110 -5.21 -1.71 10.98
C LYS A 110 -5.80 -0.32 10.97
N GLN A 111 -6.12 0.18 12.15
CA GLN A 111 -6.52 1.56 12.35
C GLN A 111 -5.36 2.41 12.86
N PHE A 112 -5.38 3.69 12.50
CA PHE A 112 -4.55 4.70 13.13
C PHE A 112 -5.31 6.03 13.18
N THR A 113 -4.98 6.87 14.15
CA THR A 113 -5.46 8.26 14.22
C THR A 113 -4.30 9.18 13.86
N ALA A 114 -4.54 10.11 12.93
CA ALA A 114 -3.48 11.02 12.48
C ALA A 114 -3.15 12.04 13.58
N ALA A 115 -1.88 12.10 13.97
CA ALA A 115 -1.39 13.05 14.97
C ALA A 115 -1.21 14.45 14.39
N THR A 116 -1.00 14.56 13.08
CA THR A 116 -0.77 15.80 12.34
C THR A 116 -1.50 15.76 11.00
N THR A 117 -1.86 16.92 10.47
CA THR A 117 -2.34 17.06 9.09
C THR A 117 -1.14 17.05 8.14
N GLY A 118 -1.23 16.31 7.04
CA GLY A 118 -0.17 16.25 6.04
C GLY A 118 -0.16 14.96 5.24
N VAL A 119 0.98 14.65 4.63
CA VAL A 119 1.16 13.41 3.85
C VAL A 119 1.77 12.34 4.74
N TYR A 120 1.06 11.24 4.91
CA TYR A 120 1.58 10.01 5.51
C TYR A 120 1.99 9.05 4.39
N MET A 121 2.93 8.16 4.68
CA MET A 121 3.35 7.10 3.77
C MET A 121 2.90 5.75 4.30
N VAL A 122 2.11 5.03 3.51
CA VAL A 122 1.86 3.60 3.73
C VAL A 122 2.90 2.84 2.93
N VAL A 123 3.84 2.20 3.61
CA VAL A 123 4.97 1.50 3.00
C VAL A 123 4.73 0.01 3.11
N PHE A 124 4.67 -0.66 1.97
CA PHE A 124 4.71 -2.11 1.94
C PHE A 124 6.09 -2.59 1.53
N SER A 125 6.56 -3.64 2.18
CA SER A 125 7.74 -4.37 1.76
C SER A 125 7.50 -5.87 1.83
N GLN A 126 8.14 -6.60 0.93
CA GLN A 126 8.07 -8.06 0.92
C GLN A 126 9.44 -8.69 0.73
N GLN A 127 9.66 -9.85 1.33
CA GLN A 127 10.81 -10.71 1.09
C GLN A 127 10.31 -12.04 0.53
N THR A 128 10.13 -12.05 -0.79
CA THR A 128 9.62 -13.18 -1.57
C THR A 128 10.67 -13.58 -2.60
N LYS A 129 10.46 -14.73 -3.24
CA LYS A 129 11.24 -15.12 -4.43
C LYS A 129 10.57 -14.62 -5.71
N GLU A 130 9.25 -14.48 -5.69
CA GLU A 130 8.40 -14.16 -6.82
C GLU A 130 7.72 -12.79 -6.61
N ASP A 131 7.37 -12.14 -7.71
CA ASP A 131 6.50 -10.98 -7.69
C ASP A 131 5.15 -11.35 -7.10
N ASN A 132 4.45 -10.37 -6.53
CA ASN A 132 3.19 -10.64 -5.89
C ASN A 132 2.16 -9.56 -6.16
N CYS A 133 0.95 -10.00 -6.44
CA CYS A 133 -0.18 -9.09 -6.51
C CYS A 133 -0.52 -8.57 -5.13
N VAL A 134 -0.76 -7.27 -5.05
CA VAL A 134 -1.16 -6.64 -3.82
C VAL A 134 -2.23 -5.59 -4.06
N ALA A 135 -3.13 -5.44 -3.11
CA ALA A 135 -4.11 -4.36 -3.11
C ALA A 135 -4.15 -3.66 -1.75
N ILE A 136 -4.34 -2.35 -1.79
CA ILE A 136 -4.40 -1.47 -0.62
C ILE A 136 -5.61 -0.57 -0.73
N SER A 137 -6.29 -0.36 0.39
CA SER A 137 -7.23 0.72 0.56
C SER A 137 -6.96 1.48 1.85
N VAL A 138 -7.34 2.75 1.85
CA VAL A 138 -7.42 3.56 3.05
C VAL A 138 -8.80 4.19 3.11
N LEU A 139 -9.47 4.04 4.25
CA LEU A 139 -10.75 4.64 4.52
C LEU A 139 -10.64 5.59 5.72
N LYS A 140 -11.39 6.69 5.68
CA LYS A 140 -11.44 7.69 6.74
C LYS A 140 -12.79 7.67 7.43
N LYS A 141 -12.83 7.78 8.76
CA LYS A 141 -14.07 7.92 9.51
C LYS A 141 -14.75 9.27 9.26
#